data_AF-A0NG72-F1
#
_entry.id   AF-A0NG72-F1
#
_cell.length_a   1.000
_cell.length_b   1.000
_cell.length_c   1.000
_cell.angle_alpha   90.00
_cell.angle_beta   90.00
_cell.angle_gamma   90.00
#
_symmetry.space_group_name_H-M   'P 1'
#
loop_
_entity.id
_entity.type
_entity.pdbx_description
1 polymer ?
#
loop_
_entity_poly.entity_id
_entity_poly.type
_entity_poly.pdbx_seq_one_letter_code
_entity_poly.pdbx_strand_id
1 'polypeptide(L)'
;MEQESDEFLQHLTTSTDSFLRQHISTEQLEAAFTPLHTSNRTALWPLMEGKIKRRENTDLQVHIADTLVHCHLLPLQCFSEYFEHEVEPGQPVVKLPADQVPPAAFQIVYDWILDPNRPLEWHSFVAVLSAAEYLRIPALIERCWQYLDNPRVVENAAFYVFLQARRYENVQLQPMMLRRICRFFLALVSTLEFCELSLDELSVLLASNIVAVFDETDVFYAACQWLMYDWTERQGSIERVMELVRFERMQTADLARFCVFQECAELQPILRHPTTKQLVDRALASICARPSSRNGASADDASGRWLPAHRRPTERVRLVAESKETKAYVAGDTSYDGFNEFLGVLREQPNSWRTFRLTEENVGLLEDMFGGCTVSDG
;
A
#
# COMPACT_ATOMS: atom_id res chain seq x y z
N MET A 1 29.74 -19.78 30.84
CA MET A 1 29.91 -19.58 32.30
C MET A 1 30.97 -20.50 32.91
N GLU A 2 31.16 -21.74 32.43
CA GLU A 2 32.23 -22.62 32.96
C GLU A 2 33.64 -22.32 32.40
N GLN A 3 33.76 -21.66 31.23
CA GLN A 3 35.06 -21.28 30.66
C GLN A 3 35.66 -20.00 31.27
N GLU A 4 34.84 -19.03 31.70
CA GLU A 4 35.32 -17.81 32.35
C GLU A 4 35.81 -18.05 33.79
N SER A 5 35.27 -19.06 34.48
CA SER A 5 35.74 -19.47 35.81
C SER A 5 37.15 -20.06 35.78
N ASP A 6 37.49 -20.81 34.71
CA ASP A 6 38.81 -21.42 34.56
C ASP A 6 39.89 -20.39 34.15
N GLU A 7 39.55 -19.39 33.32
CA GLU A 7 40.47 -18.28 33.00
C GLU A 7 40.70 -17.33 34.19
N PHE A 8 39.67 -17.09 35.02
CA PHE A 8 39.80 -16.28 36.23
C PHE A 8 40.71 -16.94 37.27
N LEU A 9 40.63 -18.27 37.41
CA LEU A 9 41.54 -19.05 38.24
C LEU A 9 42.98 -19.06 37.68
N GLN A 10 43.18 -19.14 36.37
CA GLN A 10 44.51 -19.02 35.76
C GLN A 10 45.13 -17.63 35.94
N HIS A 11 44.35 -16.55 35.94
CA HIS A 11 44.85 -15.19 36.21
C HIS A 11 45.19 -14.92 37.69
N LEU A 12 44.50 -15.56 38.64
CA LEU A 12 44.92 -15.56 40.05
C LEU A 12 46.26 -16.28 40.26
N THR A 13 46.55 -17.29 39.43
CA THR A 13 47.87 -17.94 39.40
C THR A 13 48.96 -17.14 38.70
N THR A 14 48.71 -15.90 38.25
CA THR A 14 49.78 -14.97 37.83
C THR A 14 49.88 -13.73 38.73
N SER A 15 49.27 -13.79 39.92
CA SER A 15 49.51 -12.80 40.97
C SER A 15 50.92 -12.95 41.55
N THR A 16 51.67 -11.86 41.58
CA THR A 16 53.04 -11.70 42.10
C THR A 16 53.17 -11.86 43.62
N ASP A 17 52.11 -12.29 44.31
CA ASP A 17 52.07 -12.30 45.77
C ASP A 17 52.57 -13.63 46.33
N SER A 18 53.88 -13.72 46.58
CA SER A 18 54.57 -14.93 47.07
C SER A 18 54.02 -15.42 48.41
N PHE A 19 53.41 -14.53 49.19
CA PHE A 19 52.87 -14.83 50.51
C PHE A 19 51.64 -15.73 50.44
N LEU A 20 50.67 -15.41 49.57
CA LEU A 20 49.43 -16.18 49.44
C LEU A 20 49.68 -17.61 48.94
N ARG A 21 50.65 -17.79 48.04
CA ARG A 21 51.03 -19.11 47.51
C ARG A 21 51.75 -20.01 48.52
N GLN A 22 52.51 -19.45 49.46
CA GLN A 22 53.28 -20.23 50.44
C GLN A 22 52.45 -20.60 51.68
N HIS A 23 51.41 -19.84 51.99
CA HIS A 23 50.73 -19.92 53.30
C HIS A 23 49.24 -20.23 53.25
N ILE A 24 48.59 -20.23 52.08
CA ILE A 24 47.16 -20.53 51.95
C ILE A 24 46.98 -21.59 50.87
N SER A 25 46.25 -22.67 51.17
CA SER A 25 45.96 -23.68 50.15
C SER A 25 44.96 -23.15 49.12
N THR A 26 45.01 -23.66 47.89
CA THR A 26 44.10 -23.26 46.81
C THR A 26 42.63 -23.47 47.19
N GLU A 27 42.33 -24.58 47.87
CA GLU A 27 40.99 -24.88 48.39
C GLU A 27 40.50 -23.88 49.44
N GLN A 28 41.40 -23.35 50.28
CA GLN A 28 41.06 -22.32 51.27
C GLN A 28 40.76 -20.96 50.62
N LEU A 29 41.48 -20.61 49.55
CA LEU A 29 41.20 -19.40 48.78
C LEU A 29 39.87 -19.51 48.04
N GLU A 30 39.62 -20.63 47.37
CA GLU A 30 38.36 -20.89 46.67
C GLU A 30 37.17 -20.84 47.64
N ALA A 31 37.28 -21.49 48.81
CA ALA A 31 36.27 -21.42 49.86
C ALA A 31 36.06 -19.99 50.39
N ALA A 32 37.12 -19.19 50.51
CA ALA A 32 37.04 -17.80 50.95
C ALA A 32 36.39 -16.86 49.91
N PHE A 33 36.57 -17.14 48.61
CA PHE A 33 35.93 -16.41 47.52
C PHE A 33 34.53 -16.93 47.19
N THR A 34 34.11 -18.05 47.76
CA THR A 34 32.76 -18.57 47.59
C THR A 34 31.79 -17.65 48.34
N PRO A 35 30.89 -16.93 47.65
CA PRO A 35 30.06 -15.94 48.30
C PRO A 35 29.13 -16.60 49.33
N LEU A 36 29.21 -16.17 50.59
CA LEU A 36 28.32 -16.66 51.66
C LEU A 36 26.84 -16.31 51.41
N HIS A 37 26.60 -15.29 50.58
CA HIS A 37 25.29 -14.87 50.13
C HIS A 37 25.32 -14.61 48.63
N THR A 38 24.27 -15.01 47.92
CA THR A 38 24.07 -14.59 46.54
C THR A 38 23.89 -13.07 46.50
N SER A 39 24.52 -12.42 45.52
CA SER A 39 24.45 -10.96 45.36
C SER A 39 22.98 -10.50 45.29
N ASN A 40 22.63 -9.47 46.05
CA ASN A 40 21.32 -8.81 45.99
C ASN A 40 21.23 -7.80 44.82
N ARG A 41 22.30 -7.66 44.03
CA ARG A 41 22.36 -6.74 42.90
C ARG A 41 21.36 -7.18 41.83
N THR A 42 20.44 -6.28 41.47
CA THR A 42 19.54 -6.48 40.34
C THR A 42 20.33 -6.72 39.05
N ALA A 43 19.80 -7.56 38.16
CA ALA A 43 20.38 -7.77 36.84
C ALA A 43 20.51 -6.41 36.10
N LEU A 44 21.63 -6.22 35.42
CA LEU A 44 21.92 -4.96 34.72
C LEU A 44 20.96 -4.72 33.54
N TRP A 45 20.65 -5.78 32.78
CA TRP A 45 19.87 -5.69 31.54
C TRP A 45 18.47 -5.06 31.75
N PRO A 46 17.61 -5.52 32.68
CA PRO A 46 16.30 -4.88 32.91
C PRO A 46 16.39 -3.39 33.29
N LEU A 47 17.45 -2.99 34.00
CA LEU A 47 17.67 -1.59 34.37
C LEU A 47 18.08 -0.76 33.14
N MET A 48 18.98 -1.28 32.31
CA MET A 48 19.39 -0.64 31.06
C MET A 48 18.23 -0.53 30.08
N GLU A 49 17.49 -1.61 29.85
CA GLU A 49 16.31 -1.64 28.99
C GLU A 49 15.28 -0.58 29.42
N GLY A 50 15.00 -0.49 30.73
CA GLY A 50 14.11 0.52 31.28
C GLY A 50 14.58 1.96 31.03
N LYS A 51 15.88 2.23 31.15
CA LYS A 51 16.46 3.56 30.86
C LYS A 51 16.42 3.89 29.37
N ILE A 52 16.76 2.93 28.51
CA ILE A 52 16.74 3.08 27.05
C ILE A 52 15.31 3.37 26.57
N LYS A 53 14.32 2.60 27.04
CA LYS A 53 12.91 2.81 26.70
C LYS A 53 12.37 4.15 27.18
N ARG A 54 12.86 4.67 28.31
CA ARG A 54 12.51 6.01 28.81
C ARG A 54 13.37 7.14 28.22
N ARG A 55 14.31 6.82 27.32
CA ARG A 55 15.23 7.76 26.68
C ARG A 55 16.04 8.59 27.71
N GLU A 56 16.46 7.96 28.79
CA GLU A 56 17.28 8.59 29.83
C GLU A 56 18.76 8.59 29.43
N ASN A 57 19.40 9.77 29.39
CA ASN A 57 20.82 9.93 29.02
C ASN A 57 21.13 9.47 27.59
N THR A 58 20.33 9.92 26.62
CA THR A 58 20.59 9.69 25.18
C THR A 58 21.96 10.24 24.79
N ASP A 59 22.71 9.47 24.00
CA ASP A 59 24.07 9.76 23.54
C ASP A 59 24.12 10.20 22.07
N LEU A 60 22.98 10.20 21.36
CA LEU A 60 22.87 10.60 19.97
C LEU A 60 21.68 11.54 19.74
N GLN A 61 21.86 12.51 18.84
CA GLN A 61 20.80 13.35 18.31
C GLN A 61 20.69 13.16 16.79
N VAL A 62 19.51 12.77 16.33
CA VAL A 62 19.20 12.64 14.90
C VAL A 62 18.42 13.87 14.45
N HIS A 63 18.98 14.59 13.48
CA HIS A 63 18.43 15.83 12.95
C HIS A 63 17.88 15.60 11.54
N ILE A 64 16.59 15.87 11.37
CA ILE A 64 15.84 15.62 10.14
C ILE A 64 14.98 16.85 9.84
N ALA A 65 15.29 17.56 8.74
CA ALA A 65 14.72 18.89 8.48
C ALA A 65 14.83 19.79 9.72
N ASP A 66 13.70 20.22 10.30
CA ASP A 66 13.65 21.08 11.50
C ASP A 66 13.37 20.29 12.79
N THR A 67 13.37 18.95 12.73
CA THR A 67 13.09 18.09 13.89
C THR A 67 14.37 17.49 14.44
N LEU A 68 14.55 17.59 15.76
CA LEU A 68 15.63 16.95 16.50
C LEU A 68 15.07 15.79 17.34
N VAL A 69 15.59 14.60 17.15
CA VAL A 69 15.18 13.39 17.88
C VAL A 69 16.33 12.91 18.75
N HIS A 70 16.08 12.79 20.06
CA HIS A 70 17.03 12.23 21.01
C HIS A 70 16.88 10.71 21.10
N CYS A 71 17.98 9.98 20.93
CA CYS A 71 18.00 8.52 20.88
C CYS A 71 19.32 7.94 21.42
N HIS A 72 19.31 6.64 21.67
CA HIS A 72 20.48 5.87 22.01
C HIS A 72 21.13 5.29 20.76
N LEU A 73 22.46 5.45 20.60
CA LEU A 73 23.20 4.93 19.45
C LEU A 73 23.27 3.40 19.44
N LEU A 74 23.53 2.77 20.60
CA LEU A 74 23.73 1.32 20.70
C LEU A 74 22.53 0.50 20.14
N PRO A 75 21.27 0.76 20.52
CA PRO A 75 20.14 0.07 19.90
C PRO A 75 20.05 0.27 18.38
N LEU A 76 20.37 1.47 17.87
CA LEU A 76 20.37 1.73 16.44
C LEU A 76 21.43 0.88 15.74
N GLN A 77 22.65 0.83 16.27
CA GLN A 77 23.77 0.03 15.76
C GLN A 77 23.45 -1.48 15.73
N CYS A 78 22.72 -1.99 16.73
CA CYS A 78 22.32 -3.40 16.76
C CYS A 78 21.42 -3.83 15.58
N PHE A 79 20.66 -2.91 14.97
CA PHE A 79 19.64 -3.26 13.97
C PHE A 79 19.78 -2.51 12.64
N SER A 80 20.56 -1.43 12.58
CA SER A 80 20.75 -0.59 11.40
C SER A 80 22.19 -0.59 10.95
N GLU A 81 22.44 -1.13 9.76
CA GLU A 81 23.79 -1.12 9.15
C GLU A 81 24.24 0.31 8.85
N TYR A 82 23.30 1.24 8.62
CA TYR A 82 23.63 2.66 8.48
C TYR A 82 24.29 3.21 9.75
N PHE A 83 23.68 3.01 10.92
CA PHE A 83 24.24 3.52 12.18
C PHE A 83 25.49 2.74 12.62
N GLU A 84 25.61 1.47 12.27
CA GLU A 84 26.81 0.66 12.55
C GLU A 84 28.04 1.14 11.76
N HIS A 85 27.86 1.54 10.50
CA HIS A 85 28.97 1.86 9.61
C HIS A 85 29.23 3.35 9.39
N GLU A 86 28.20 4.20 9.42
CA GLU A 86 28.29 5.61 9.06
C GLU A 86 28.37 6.55 10.28
N VAL A 87 28.18 6.03 11.50
CA VAL A 87 28.13 6.83 12.73
C VAL A 87 29.19 6.36 13.71
N GLU A 88 30.16 7.23 13.98
CA GLU A 88 31.26 6.92 14.88
C GLU A 88 30.83 7.03 16.36
N PRO A 89 31.33 6.16 17.25
CA PRO A 89 31.10 6.28 18.69
C PRO A 89 31.55 7.66 19.21
N GLY A 90 30.65 8.36 19.89
CA GLY A 90 30.90 9.71 20.41
C GLY A 90 30.51 10.84 19.45
N GLN A 91 30.05 10.53 18.24
CA GLN A 91 29.42 11.51 17.36
C GLN A 91 28.07 11.96 17.95
N PRO A 92 27.90 13.24 18.35
CA PRO A 92 26.72 13.67 19.08
C PRO A 92 25.50 13.91 18.17
N VAL A 93 25.73 14.20 16.88
CA VAL A 93 24.68 14.59 15.93
C VAL A 93 24.85 13.89 14.59
N VAL A 94 23.75 13.32 14.09
CA VAL A 94 23.64 12.71 12.75
C VAL A 94 22.53 13.43 11.99
N LYS A 95 22.77 13.76 10.72
CA LYS A 95 21.77 14.40 9.86
C LYS A 95 21.25 13.39 8.85
N LEU A 96 19.93 13.23 8.80
CA LEU A 96 19.28 12.36 7.80
C LEU A 96 18.48 13.18 6.79
N PRO A 97 18.43 12.74 5.52
CA PRO A 97 17.63 13.37 4.48
C PRO A 97 16.13 13.18 4.75
N ALA A 98 15.37 14.28 4.80
CA ALA A 98 13.94 14.26 5.14
C ALA A 98 13.05 13.66 4.04
N ASP A 99 13.52 13.66 2.79
CA ASP A 99 12.87 13.04 1.63
C ASP A 99 12.86 11.51 1.72
N GLN A 100 13.94 10.90 2.23
CA GLN A 100 14.04 9.44 2.41
C GLN A 100 13.60 8.99 3.80
N VAL A 101 13.89 9.80 4.82
CA VAL A 101 13.60 9.48 6.22
C VAL A 101 12.80 10.62 6.84
N PRO A 102 11.48 10.65 6.68
CA PRO A 102 10.64 11.63 7.36
C PRO A 102 10.75 11.52 8.88
N PRO A 103 10.68 12.63 9.65
CA PRO A 103 10.83 12.60 11.10
C PRO A 103 9.87 11.65 11.81
N ALA A 104 8.60 11.61 11.38
CA ALA A 104 7.61 10.69 11.94
C ALA A 104 7.94 9.22 11.66
N ALA A 105 8.43 8.90 10.46
CA ALA A 105 8.84 7.55 10.10
C ALA A 105 10.06 7.11 10.94
N PHE A 106 11.05 7.99 11.12
CA PHE A 106 12.20 7.72 11.99
C PHE A 106 11.79 7.40 13.43
N GLN A 107 10.84 8.15 14.00
CA GLN A 107 10.34 7.88 15.34
C GLN A 107 9.70 6.50 15.46
N ILE A 108 8.89 6.10 14.47
CA ILE A 108 8.28 4.76 14.43
C ILE A 108 9.35 3.69 14.30
N VAL A 109 10.34 3.87 13.42
CA VAL A 109 11.47 2.95 13.24
C VAL A 109 12.24 2.77 14.56
N TYR A 110 12.59 3.89 15.21
CA TYR A 110 13.33 3.85 16.47
C TYR A 110 12.52 3.21 17.58
N ASP A 111 11.24 3.55 17.69
CA ASP A 111 10.37 2.93 18.68
C ASP A 111 10.15 1.42 18.43
N TRP A 112 10.14 0.97 17.17
CA TRP A 112 10.10 -0.44 16.81
C TRP A 112 11.39 -1.16 17.19
N ILE A 113 12.56 -0.51 17.05
CA ILE A 113 13.83 -1.05 17.55
C ILE A 113 13.79 -1.27 19.07
N LEU A 114 13.12 -0.37 19.81
CA LEU A 114 12.98 -0.50 21.26
C LEU A 114 11.91 -1.52 21.68
N ASP A 115 10.89 -1.73 20.85
CA ASP A 115 9.82 -2.69 21.06
C ASP A 115 9.38 -3.33 19.73
N PRO A 116 9.90 -4.53 19.40
CA PRO A 116 9.63 -5.19 18.12
C PRO A 116 8.16 -5.62 17.96
N ASN A 117 7.38 -5.60 19.04
CA ASN A 117 5.96 -5.94 19.01
C ASN A 117 5.06 -4.73 18.73
N ARG A 118 5.63 -3.53 18.61
CA ARG A 118 4.84 -2.33 18.30
C ARG A 118 4.17 -2.49 16.92
N PRO A 119 2.84 -2.33 16.82
CA PRO A 119 2.17 -2.42 15.54
C PRO A 119 2.57 -1.24 14.64
N LEU A 120 2.79 -1.53 13.36
CA LEU A 120 2.99 -0.51 12.34
C LEU A 120 1.65 0.06 11.91
N GLU A 121 1.59 1.38 11.74
CA GLU A 121 0.38 2.09 11.32
C GLU A 121 0.32 2.20 9.80
N TRP A 122 -0.84 1.86 9.22
CA TRP A 122 -1.01 1.80 7.76
C TRP A 122 -0.80 3.16 7.08
N HIS A 123 -1.10 4.27 7.75
CA HIS A 123 -1.00 5.62 7.20
C HIS A 123 0.45 6.13 6.99
N SER A 124 1.43 5.44 7.56
CA SER A 124 2.85 5.80 7.52
C SER A 124 3.68 4.61 7.04
N PHE A 125 3.02 3.57 6.53
CA PHE A 125 3.63 2.29 6.26
C PHE A 125 4.74 2.38 5.21
N VAL A 126 4.47 3.03 4.07
CA VAL A 126 5.47 3.19 3.00
C VAL A 126 6.59 4.11 3.44
N ALA A 127 6.29 5.13 4.25
CA ALA A 127 7.30 6.02 4.83
C ALA A 127 8.26 5.25 5.75
N VAL A 128 7.72 4.35 6.58
CA VAL A 128 8.51 3.48 7.46
C VAL A 128 9.33 2.48 6.66
N LEU A 129 8.76 1.88 5.62
CA LEU A 129 9.50 0.98 4.73
C LEU A 129 10.66 1.71 4.05
N SER A 130 10.40 2.88 3.46
CA SER A 130 11.43 3.71 2.81
C SER A 130 12.53 4.13 3.80
N ALA A 131 12.15 4.53 5.02
CA ALA A 131 13.11 4.84 6.07
C ALA A 131 13.93 3.61 6.49
N ALA A 132 13.32 2.43 6.61
CA ALA A 132 14.00 1.19 6.96
C ALA A 132 14.96 0.74 5.86
N GLU A 133 14.60 0.92 4.58
CA GLU A 133 15.47 0.68 3.43
C GLU A 133 16.67 1.63 3.44
N TYR A 134 16.45 2.93 3.64
CA TYR A 134 17.53 3.93 3.72
C TYR A 134 18.48 3.64 4.89
N LEU A 135 17.91 3.33 6.07
CA LEU A 135 18.67 3.03 7.28
C LEU A 135 19.24 1.60 7.27
N ARG A 136 18.97 0.79 6.25
CA ARG A 136 19.43 -0.60 6.13
C ARG A 136 19.11 -1.40 7.39
N ILE A 137 17.82 -1.59 7.67
CA ILE A 137 17.31 -2.36 8.81
C ILE A 137 16.61 -3.64 8.29
N PRO A 138 17.35 -4.75 8.04
CA PRO A 138 16.80 -5.92 7.36
C PRO A 138 15.58 -6.52 8.04
N ALA A 139 15.60 -6.62 9.37
CA ALA A 139 14.50 -7.20 10.15
C ALA A 139 13.19 -6.40 10.02
N LEU A 140 13.27 -5.06 9.93
CA LEU A 140 12.08 -4.22 9.75
C LEU A 140 11.59 -4.25 8.31
N ILE A 141 12.49 -4.27 7.33
CA ILE A 141 12.14 -4.43 5.91
C ILE A 141 11.39 -5.76 5.72
N GLU A 142 11.95 -6.86 6.22
CA GLU A 142 11.31 -8.18 6.16
C GLU A 142 9.94 -8.16 6.85
N ARG A 143 9.85 -7.55 8.04
CA ARG A 143 8.59 -7.39 8.77
C ARG A 143 7.55 -6.65 7.93
N CYS A 144 7.93 -5.56 7.27
CA CYS A 144 7.03 -4.81 6.39
C CYS A 144 6.52 -5.68 5.23
N TRP A 145 7.40 -6.43 4.57
CA TRP A 145 6.98 -7.33 3.50
C TRP A 145 6.04 -8.43 4.00
N GLN A 146 6.29 -9.01 5.19
CA GLN A 146 5.35 -9.96 5.81
C GLN A 146 3.98 -9.34 6.10
N TYR A 147 3.93 -8.08 6.53
CA TYR A 147 2.67 -7.35 6.71
C TYR A 147 1.94 -7.19 5.40
N LEU A 148 2.65 -6.83 4.33
CA LEU A 148 2.08 -6.69 3.01
C LEU A 148 1.60 -8.05 2.50
N ASP A 149 2.40 -9.12 2.53
CA ASP A 149 2.04 -10.45 2.02
C ASP A 149 0.92 -11.14 2.81
N ASN A 150 0.57 -10.64 3.98
CA ASN A 150 -0.51 -11.20 4.77
C ASN A 150 -1.86 -11.11 4.01
N PRO A 151 -2.53 -12.24 3.73
CA PRO A 151 -3.81 -12.26 3.02
C PRO A 151 -4.96 -11.65 3.84
N ARG A 152 -4.73 -11.36 5.13
CA ARG A 152 -5.67 -10.65 6.00
C ARG A 152 -5.57 -9.13 5.89
N VAL A 153 -4.61 -8.58 5.14
CA VAL A 153 -4.58 -7.14 4.86
C VAL A 153 -5.88 -6.76 4.18
N VAL A 154 -6.65 -5.91 4.87
CA VAL A 154 -7.92 -5.40 4.36
C VAL A 154 -7.63 -4.48 3.18
N GLU A 155 -8.47 -4.52 2.18
CA GLU A 155 -8.34 -3.80 0.91
C GLU A 155 -8.31 -2.28 1.13
N ASN A 156 -8.97 -1.80 2.18
CA ASN A 156 -8.82 -0.43 2.67
C ASN A 156 -7.37 -0.09 3.03
N ALA A 157 -6.67 -0.96 3.76
CA ALA A 157 -5.26 -0.76 4.07
C ALA A 157 -4.39 -0.83 2.80
N ALA A 158 -4.68 -1.75 1.88
CA ALA A 158 -4.00 -1.81 0.58
C ALA A 158 -4.19 -0.52 -0.23
N PHE A 159 -5.36 0.11 -0.16
CA PHE A 159 -5.63 1.42 -0.78
C PHE A 159 -4.78 2.53 -0.16
N TYR A 160 -4.68 2.62 1.18
CA TYR A 160 -3.80 3.59 1.83
C TYR A 160 -2.33 3.40 1.46
N VAL A 161 -1.86 2.14 1.41
CA VAL A 161 -0.49 1.82 0.98
C VAL A 161 -0.29 2.17 -0.49
N PHE A 162 -1.28 1.96 -1.36
CA PHE A 162 -1.23 2.38 -2.77
C PHE A 162 -1.02 3.89 -2.90
N LEU A 163 -1.80 4.71 -2.20
CA LEU A 163 -1.66 6.17 -2.25
C LEU A 163 -0.28 6.63 -1.77
N GLN A 164 0.23 6.04 -0.69
CA GLN A 164 1.58 6.36 -0.21
C GLN A 164 2.66 5.89 -1.18
N ALA A 165 2.54 4.69 -1.75
CA ALA A 165 3.50 4.16 -2.72
C ALA A 165 3.64 5.07 -3.94
N ARG A 166 2.60 5.81 -4.31
CA ARG A 166 2.68 6.88 -5.31
C ARG A 166 3.51 8.07 -4.85
N ARG A 167 3.27 8.55 -3.62
CA ARG A 167 3.99 9.69 -3.04
C ARG A 167 5.48 9.42 -2.87
N TYR A 168 5.86 8.18 -2.56
CA TYR A 168 7.25 7.74 -2.43
C TYR A 168 7.83 7.17 -3.73
N GLU A 169 7.10 7.26 -4.86
CA GLU A 169 7.53 6.74 -6.16
C GLU A 169 7.98 5.26 -6.15
N ASN A 170 7.41 4.45 -5.24
CA ASN A 170 7.79 3.05 -5.08
C ASN A 170 7.18 2.20 -6.21
N VAL A 171 8.03 1.86 -7.17
CA VAL A 171 7.66 1.19 -8.43
C VAL A 171 7.15 -0.24 -8.23
N GLN A 172 7.52 -0.90 -7.13
CA GLN A 172 7.10 -2.26 -6.83
C GLN A 172 5.76 -2.29 -6.10
N LEU A 173 5.58 -1.43 -5.09
CA LEU A 173 4.37 -1.42 -4.27
C LEU A 173 3.14 -0.92 -5.00
N GLN A 174 3.28 0.09 -5.88
CA GLN A 174 2.15 0.64 -6.61
C GLN A 174 1.34 -0.42 -7.39
N PRO A 175 1.94 -1.19 -8.32
CA PRO A 175 1.21 -2.22 -9.05
C PRO A 175 0.74 -3.35 -8.12
N MET A 176 1.51 -3.71 -7.08
CA MET A 176 1.13 -4.74 -6.13
C MET A 176 -0.13 -4.38 -5.33
N MET A 177 -0.22 -3.14 -4.83
CA MET A 177 -1.40 -2.68 -4.10
C MET A 177 -2.59 -2.44 -5.03
N LEU A 178 -2.36 -1.91 -6.25
CA LEU A 178 -3.42 -1.73 -7.24
C LEU A 178 -4.09 -3.06 -7.60
N ARG A 179 -3.33 -4.17 -7.65
CA ARG A 179 -3.89 -5.53 -7.81
C ARG A 179 -4.80 -5.93 -6.66
N ARG A 180 -4.45 -5.59 -5.43
CA ARG A 180 -5.26 -5.96 -4.25
C ARG A 180 -6.58 -5.21 -4.19
N ILE A 181 -6.60 -3.95 -4.63
CA ILE A 181 -7.82 -3.14 -4.64
C ILE A 181 -8.66 -3.32 -5.92
N CYS A 182 -8.20 -4.12 -6.89
CA CYS A 182 -8.88 -4.42 -8.15
C CYS A 182 -10.38 -4.74 -7.97
N ARG A 183 -10.69 -5.78 -7.19
CA ARG A 183 -12.06 -6.23 -6.89
C ARG A 183 -12.79 -5.32 -5.89
N PHE A 184 -12.04 -4.51 -5.16
CA PHE A 184 -12.55 -3.59 -4.16
C PHE A 184 -13.02 -2.26 -4.77
N PHE A 185 -12.69 -1.97 -6.04
CA PHE A 185 -12.93 -0.66 -6.66
C PHE A 185 -14.35 -0.10 -6.44
N LEU A 186 -15.42 -0.85 -6.73
CA LEU A 186 -16.79 -0.33 -6.53
C LEU A 186 -17.14 -0.10 -5.04
N ALA A 187 -16.60 -0.92 -4.15
CA ALA A 187 -16.74 -0.68 -2.71
C ALA A 187 -15.94 0.55 -2.26
N LEU A 188 -14.75 0.78 -2.81
CA LEU A 188 -13.96 1.99 -2.61
C LEU A 188 -14.74 3.23 -3.09
N VAL A 189 -15.39 3.18 -4.26
CA VAL A 189 -16.21 4.29 -4.79
C VAL A 189 -17.35 4.69 -3.83
N SER A 190 -17.82 3.75 -3.01
CA SER A 190 -18.85 4.02 -1.99
C SER A 190 -18.33 4.78 -0.75
N THR A 191 -17.01 4.97 -0.62
CA THR A 191 -16.36 5.57 0.56
C THR A 191 -16.09 7.08 0.41
N LEU A 192 -15.87 7.75 1.53
CA LEU A 192 -15.48 9.17 1.55
C LEU A 192 -14.06 9.34 0.99
N GLU A 193 -13.18 8.40 1.29
CA GLU A 193 -11.78 8.38 0.88
C GLU A 193 -11.62 8.42 -0.64
N PHE A 194 -12.52 7.78 -1.38
CA PHE A 194 -12.54 7.90 -2.86
C PHE A 194 -12.91 9.32 -3.31
N CYS A 195 -13.88 9.94 -2.65
CA CYS A 195 -14.33 11.29 -2.99
C CYS A 195 -13.26 12.36 -2.67
N GLU A 196 -12.41 12.11 -1.68
CA GLU A 196 -11.32 12.99 -1.26
C GLU A 196 -10.05 12.88 -2.10
N LEU A 197 -9.99 11.92 -3.04
CA LEU A 197 -8.84 11.77 -3.94
C LEU A 197 -8.52 13.05 -4.70
N SER A 198 -7.23 13.34 -4.90
CA SER A 198 -6.78 14.34 -5.87
C SER A 198 -7.05 13.89 -7.31
N LEU A 199 -7.07 14.83 -8.25
CA LEU A 199 -7.25 14.52 -9.67
C LEU A 199 -6.18 13.54 -10.19
N ASP A 200 -4.94 13.66 -9.71
CA ASP A 200 -3.84 12.77 -10.12
C ASP A 200 -4.03 11.35 -9.57
N GLU A 201 -4.49 11.20 -8.34
CA GLU A 201 -4.81 9.89 -7.74
C GLU A 201 -6.00 9.22 -8.43
N LEU A 202 -7.06 9.98 -8.67
CA LEU A 202 -8.22 9.52 -9.44
C LEU A 202 -7.79 9.08 -10.85
N SER A 203 -6.94 9.88 -11.51
CA SER A 203 -6.47 9.59 -12.87
C SER A 203 -5.77 8.24 -12.96
N VAL A 204 -4.95 7.87 -11.97
CA VAL A 204 -4.29 6.56 -11.96
C VAL A 204 -5.29 5.42 -11.80
N LEU A 205 -6.27 5.56 -10.91
CA LEU A 205 -7.30 4.54 -10.72
C LEU A 205 -8.16 4.37 -11.98
N LEU A 206 -8.71 5.47 -12.52
CA LEU A 206 -9.60 5.41 -13.67
C LEU A 206 -8.85 5.18 -14.99
N ALA A 207 -7.54 5.43 -15.09
CA ALA A 207 -6.77 5.01 -16.27
C ALA A 207 -6.45 3.50 -16.25
N SER A 208 -6.47 2.87 -15.08
CA SER A 208 -6.04 1.48 -14.88
C SER A 208 -6.93 0.45 -15.59
N ASN A 209 -6.32 -0.49 -16.32
CA ASN A 209 -7.05 -1.63 -16.90
C ASN A 209 -7.50 -2.65 -15.85
N ILE A 210 -6.93 -2.60 -14.64
CA ILE A 210 -7.12 -3.66 -13.65
C ILE A 210 -8.20 -3.34 -12.61
N VAL A 211 -8.86 -2.19 -12.64
CA VAL A 211 -10.04 -1.97 -11.77
C VAL A 211 -11.20 -2.84 -12.25
N ALA A 212 -11.88 -3.52 -11.32
CA ALA A 212 -12.97 -4.43 -11.65
C ALA A 212 -14.32 -3.72 -11.62
N VAL A 213 -15.08 -3.83 -12.71
CA VAL A 213 -16.40 -3.20 -12.90
C VAL A 213 -17.34 -4.16 -13.64
N PHE A 214 -18.66 -3.97 -13.53
CA PHE A 214 -19.64 -4.70 -14.34
C PHE A 214 -19.66 -4.14 -15.76
N ASP A 215 -19.85 -2.83 -15.89
CA ASP A 215 -19.79 -2.11 -17.17
C ASP A 215 -18.90 -0.86 -17.06
N GLU A 216 -18.45 -0.29 -18.19
CA GLU A 216 -17.74 1.00 -18.16
C GLU A 216 -18.65 2.14 -17.69
N THR A 217 -19.98 1.96 -17.73
CA THR A 217 -20.96 2.85 -17.08
C THR A 217 -20.66 3.03 -15.59
N ASP A 218 -20.16 2.01 -14.88
CA ASP A 218 -19.78 2.13 -13.46
C ASP A 218 -18.61 3.13 -13.27
N VAL A 219 -17.66 3.14 -14.20
CA VAL A 219 -16.50 4.06 -14.18
C VAL A 219 -16.95 5.49 -14.43
N PHE A 220 -17.89 5.67 -15.36
CA PHE A 220 -18.50 6.98 -15.62
C PHE A 220 -19.22 7.52 -14.38
N TYR A 221 -20.02 6.70 -13.71
CA TYR A 221 -20.72 7.12 -12.51
C TYR A 221 -19.78 7.37 -11.33
N ALA A 222 -18.73 6.56 -11.16
CA ALA A 222 -17.67 6.84 -10.19
C ALA A 222 -16.98 8.19 -10.45
N ALA A 223 -16.67 8.49 -11.71
CA ALA A 223 -16.12 9.79 -12.11
C ALA A 223 -17.08 10.96 -11.83
N CYS A 224 -18.38 10.77 -12.10
CA CYS A 224 -19.40 11.77 -11.78
C CYS A 224 -19.53 12.00 -10.27
N GLN A 225 -19.52 10.93 -9.48
CA GLN A 225 -19.58 11.02 -8.01
C GLN A 225 -18.40 11.82 -7.46
N TRP A 226 -17.19 11.59 -7.96
CA TRP A 226 -16.02 12.39 -7.59
C TRP A 226 -16.16 13.87 -8.00
N LEU A 227 -16.63 14.16 -9.22
CA LEU A 227 -16.84 15.54 -9.66
C LEU A 227 -17.89 16.27 -8.81
N MET A 228 -18.98 15.59 -8.45
CA MET A 228 -20.10 16.18 -7.72
C MET A 228 -19.82 16.39 -6.23
N TYR A 229 -18.88 15.63 -5.65
CA TYR A 229 -18.50 15.80 -4.24
C TYR A 229 -18.01 17.22 -3.92
N ASP A 230 -17.27 17.84 -4.85
CA ASP A 230 -16.85 19.24 -4.77
C ASP A 230 -17.00 19.91 -6.15
N TRP A 231 -18.26 20.03 -6.57
CA TRP A 231 -18.60 20.55 -7.91
C TRP A 231 -18.00 21.92 -8.19
N THR A 232 -17.98 22.79 -7.19
CA THR A 232 -17.49 24.18 -7.28
C THR A 232 -16.06 24.25 -7.76
N GLU A 233 -15.17 23.45 -7.15
CA GLU A 233 -13.74 23.42 -7.48
C GLU A 233 -13.44 22.47 -8.65
N ARG A 234 -14.24 21.40 -8.83
CA ARG A 234 -13.92 20.31 -9.77
C ARG A 234 -14.56 20.44 -11.14
N GLN A 235 -15.53 21.32 -11.36
CA GLN A 235 -16.16 21.52 -12.68
C GLN A 235 -15.14 21.82 -13.80
N GLY A 236 -14.02 22.49 -13.50
CA GLY A 236 -12.96 22.75 -14.47
C GLY A 236 -12.18 21.48 -14.90
N SER A 237 -12.33 20.39 -14.16
CA SER A 237 -11.64 19.12 -14.41
C SER A 237 -12.49 18.12 -15.21
N ILE A 238 -13.72 18.47 -15.64
CA ILE A 238 -14.63 17.57 -16.36
C ILE A 238 -13.95 16.97 -17.60
N GLU A 239 -13.26 17.79 -18.39
CA GLU A 239 -12.58 17.32 -19.61
C GLU A 239 -11.59 16.20 -19.27
N ARG A 240 -10.70 16.47 -18.32
CA ARG A 240 -9.66 15.54 -17.92
C ARG A 240 -10.22 14.26 -17.32
N VAL A 241 -11.28 14.38 -16.53
CA VAL A 241 -11.92 13.23 -15.88
C VAL A 241 -12.67 12.37 -16.90
N MET A 242 -13.42 12.97 -17.81
CA MET A 242 -14.22 12.24 -18.80
C MET A 242 -13.34 11.55 -19.85
N GLU A 243 -12.15 12.06 -20.14
CA GLU A 243 -11.15 11.37 -20.98
C GLU A 243 -10.68 10.02 -20.40
N LEU A 244 -10.80 9.82 -19.08
CA LEU A 244 -10.42 8.56 -18.42
C LEU A 244 -11.48 7.46 -18.60
N VAL A 245 -12.70 7.84 -18.99
CA VAL A 245 -13.85 6.96 -19.18
C VAL A 245 -13.87 6.43 -20.62
N ARG A 246 -13.97 5.11 -20.78
CA ARG A 246 -13.88 4.47 -22.10
C ARG A 246 -15.26 4.36 -22.73
N PHE A 247 -15.88 5.48 -23.13
CA PHE A 247 -17.23 5.48 -23.72
C PHE A 247 -17.41 4.47 -24.88
N GLU A 248 -16.36 4.18 -25.66
CA GLU A 248 -16.36 3.13 -26.71
C GLU A 248 -16.51 1.68 -26.19
N ARG A 249 -16.57 1.47 -24.87
CA ARG A 249 -16.79 0.20 -24.15
C ARG A 249 -18.13 0.13 -23.43
N MET A 250 -18.92 1.19 -23.45
CA MET A 250 -20.26 1.19 -22.85
C MET A 250 -21.29 0.50 -23.75
N GLN A 251 -22.40 0.09 -23.14
CA GLN A 251 -23.54 -0.42 -23.87
C GLN A 251 -24.18 0.69 -24.73
N THR A 252 -24.70 0.29 -25.90
CA THR A 252 -25.37 1.23 -26.82
C THR A 252 -26.59 1.90 -26.21
N ALA A 253 -27.33 1.20 -25.36
CA ALA A 253 -28.49 1.73 -24.66
C ALA A 253 -28.10 2.88 -23.69
N ASP A 254 -27.00 2.71 -22.96
CA ASP A 254 -26.49 3.74 -22.04
C ASP A 254 -25.98 4.96 -22.81
N LEU A 255 -25.20 4.75 -23.87
CA LEU A 255 -24.75 5.85 -24.73
C LEU A 255 -25.91 6.62 -25.36
N ALA A 256 -26.97 5.93 -25.80
CA ALA A 256 -28.17 6.57 -26.34
C ALA A 256 -28.87 7.43 -25.28
N ARG A 257 -29.02 6.91 -24.05
CA ARG A 257 -29.59 7.63 -22.90
C ARG A 257 -28.78 8.89 -22.55
N PHE A 258 -27.45 8.78 -22.53
CA PHE A 258 -26.55 9.90 -22.30
C PHE A 258 -26.63 10.96 -23.42
N CYS A 259 -26.74 10.54 -24.68
CA CYS A 259 -26.86 11.42 -25.84
C CYS A 259 -28.14 12.28 -25.81
N VAL A 260 -29.26 11.73 -25.33
CA VAL A 260 -30.52 12.46 -25.16
C VAL A 260 -30.68 13.11 -23.78
N PHE A 261 -29.62 13.10 -22.95
CA PHE A 261 -29.60 13.65 -21.59
C PHE A 261 -30.67 13.07 -20.66
N GLN A 262 -31.03 11.79 -20.83
CA GLN A 262 -32.02 11.09 -20.01
C GLN A 262 -31.37 10.51 -18.74
N GLU A 263 -30.77 11.39 -17.94
CA GLU A 263 -30.28 11.12 -16.57
C GLU A 263 -30.93 12.07 -15.57
N CYS A 264 -30.68 11.82 -14.28
CA CYS A 264 -31.00 12.73 -13.20
C CYS A 264 -30.40 14.14 -13.42
N ALA A 265 -30.96 15.13 -12.72
CA ALA A 265 -30.65 16.55 -12.94
C ALA A 265 -29.19 16.88 -12.58
N GLU A 266 -28.63 16.14 -11.64
CA GLU A 266 -27.29 16.26 -11.09
C GLU A 266 -26.21 16.01 -12.15
N LEU A 267 -26.46 15.07 -13.07
CA LEU A 267 -25.50 14.74 -14.14
C LEU A 267 -25.60 15.65 -15.36
N GLN A 268 -26.64 16.50 -15.46
CA GLN A 268 -26.86 17.35 -16.63
C GLN A 268 -25.69 18.29 -16.95
N PRO A 269 -25.02 18.94 -15.97
CA PRO A 269 -23.87 19.79 -16.25
C PRO A 269 -22.69 19.00 -16.86
N ILE A 270 -22.49 17.75 -16.43
CA ILE A 270 -21.42 16.87 -16.91
C ILE A 270 -21.74 16.35 -18.32
N LEU A 271 -22.96 15.86 -18.55
CA LEU A 271 -23.36 15.30 -19.84
C LEU A 271 -23.43 16.36 -20.94
N ARG A 272 -23.88 17.57 -20.61
CA ARG A 272 -23.98 18.69 -21.56
C ARG A 272 -22.62 19.36 -21.83
N HIS A 273 -21.58 19.00 -21.09
CA HIS A 273 -20.24 19.52 -21.33
C HIS A 273 -19.77 19.13 -22.74
N PRO A 274 -19.18 20.06 -23.53
CA PRO A 274 -18.79 19.80 -24.91
C PRO A 274 -17.94 18.54 -25.09
N THR A 275 -16.96 18.32 -24.21
CA THR A 275 -16.06 17.15 -24.24
C THR A 275 -16.80 15.85 -24.00
N THR A 276 -17.67 15.78 -22.99
CA THR A 276 -18.48 14.58 -22.72
C THR A 276 -19.38 14.25 -23.89
N LYS A 277 -20.07 15.25 -24.45
CA LYS A 277 -20.91 15.07 -25.63
C LYS A 277 -20.11 14.53 -26.82
N GLN A 278 -18.94 15.11 -27.11
CA GLN A 278 -18.08 14.63 -28.18
C GLN A 278 -17.62 13.18 -27.97
N LEU A 279 -17.30 12.79 -26.73
CA LEU A 279 -16.90 11.42 -26.40
C LEU A 279 -18.05 10.43 -26.61
N VAL A 280 -19.28 10.79 -26.20
CA VAL A 280 -20.49 9.98 -26.44
C VAL A 280 -20.80 9.87 -27.93
N ASP A 281 -20.79 10.99 -28.66
CA ASP A 281 -21.06 11.02 -30.10
C ASP A 281 -20.03 10.19 -30.88
N ARG A 282 -18.74 10.29 -30.51
CA ARG A 282 -17.65 9.47 -31.08
C ARG A 282 -17.86 7.99 -30.79
N ALA A 283 -18.24 7.63 -29.56
CA ALA A 283 -18.49 6.25 -29.19
C ALA A 283 -19.66 5.65 -29.99
N LEU A 284 -20.77 6.38 -30.12
CA LEU A 284 -21.91 5.98 -30.95
C LEU A 284 -21.52 5.83 -32.42
N ALA A 285 -20.80 6.81 -32.98
CA ALA A 285 -20.32 6.75 -34.36
C ALA A 285 -19.40 5.54 -34.60
N SER A 286 -18.50 5.24 -33.66
CA SER A 286 -17.61 4.07 -33.69
C SER A 286 -18.39 2.75 -33.68
N ILE A 287 -19.54 2.69 -33.00
CA ILE A 287 -20.41 1.51 -32.98
C ILE A 287 -21.20 1.40 -34.30
N CYS A 288 -21.77 2.49 -34.81
CA CYS A 288 -22.53 2.52 -36.05
C CYS A 288 -21.68 2.22 -37.29
N ALA A 289 -20.40 2.62 -37.28
CA ALA A 289 -19.46 2.38 -38.38
C ALA A 289 -19.00 0.90 -38.49
N ARG A 290 -19.43 0.01 -37.59
CA ARG A 290 -19.10 -1.42 -37.66
C ARG A 290 -19.98 -2.08 -38.73
N PRO A 291 -19.42 -2.72 -39.77
CA PRO A 291 -20.21 -3.60 -40.60
C PRO A 291 -20.73 -4.73 -39.72
N SER A 292 -22.04 -4.92 -39.73
CA SER A 292 -22.69 -6.02 -39.04
C SER A 292 -22.13 -7.33 -39.60
N SER A 293 -21.27 -8.03 -38.84
CA SER A 293 -20.88 -9.39 -39.17
C SER A 293 -22.07 -10.31 -38.93
N ARG A 294 -23.04 -10.26 -39.84
CA ARG A 294 -24.18 -11.19 -39.95
C ARG A 294 -24.59 -11.30 -41.41
N ASN A 295 -23.81 -12.11 -42.14
CA ASN A 295 -24.23 -13.12 -43.13
C ASN A 295 -23.10 -13.30 -44.14
N GLY A 296 -22.68 -14.56 -44.31
CA GLY A 296 -21.55 -14.90 -45.18
C GLY A 296 -21.82 -14.59 -46.64
N ALA A 297 -20.79 -14.08 -47.33
CA ALA A 297 -20.42 -14.44 -48.70
C ALA A 297 -19.12 -13.72 -49.10
N SER A 298 -18.25 -14.51 -49.74
CA SER A 298 -17.19 -14.14 -50.71
C SER A 298 -16.10 -13.15 -50.30
N ALA A 299 -14.88 -13.70 -50.26
CA ALA A 299 -13.65 -12.99 -50.57
C ALA A 299 -13.75 -12.28 -51.94
N ASP A 300 -12.90 -11.26 -52.09
CA ASP A 300 -12.69 -10.41 -53.27
C ASP A 300 -13.49 -9.10 -53.30
N ASP A 301 -13.01 -8.11 -52.55
CA ASP A 301 -12.70 -6.82 -53.20
C ASP A 301 -11.64 -6.05 -52.41
N ALA A 302 -10.42 -6.03 -52.95
CA ALA A 302 -9.28 -5.28 -52.44
C ALA A 302 -9.25 -3.91 -53.10
N SER A 303 -10.08 -2.96 -52.66
CA SER A 303 -9.86 -1.53 -52.93
C SER A 303 -10.71 -0.63 -52.04
N GLY A 304 -10.11 -0.10 -50.96
CA GLY A 304 -10.82 0.90 -50.15
C GLY A 304 -10.13 1.31 -48.86
N ARG A 305 -9.18 2.25 -48.98
CA ARG A 305 -8.83 3.25 -47.96
C ARG A 305 -8.57 2.70 -46.54
N TRP A 306 -7.30 2.49 -46.22
CA TRP A 306 -6.81 2.35 -44.84
C TRP A 306 -7.14 3.61 -44.03
N LEU A 307 -8.37 3.73 -43.52
CA LEU A 307 -8.64 4.62 -42.39
C LEU A 307 -7.77 4.12 -41.22
N PRO A 308 -7.15 5.00 -40.42
CA PRO A 308 -6.42 4.56 -39.23
C PRO A 308 -7.42 3.75 -38.40
N ALA A 309 -7.21 2.45 -38.30
CA ALA A 309 -8.04 1.59 -37.47
C ALA A 309 -7.99 2.19 -36.06
N HIS A 310 -9.08 2.85 -35.65
CA HIS A 310 -9.19 3.39 -34.31
C HIS A 310 -9.11 2.20 -33.37
N ARG A 311 -7.92 1.99 -32.80
CA ARG A 311 -7.67 0.89 -31.88
C ARG A 311 -8.47 1.20 -30.63
N ARG A 312 -9.55 0.45 -30.52
CA ARG A 312 -10.45 0.42 -29.38
C ARG A 312 -9.66 0.39 -28.06
N PRO A 313 -10.04 1.18 -27.04
CA PRO A 313 -9.43 1.09 -25.72
C PRO A 313 -9.49 -0.34 -25.19
N THR A 314 -8.45 -0.76 -24.47
CA THR A 314 -8.41 -2.08 -23.80
C THR A 314 -9.61 -2.22 -22.86
N GLU A 315 -10.14 -3.43 -22.71
CA GLU A 315 -11.20 -3.69 -21.74
C GLU A 315 -10.65 -3.71 -20.31
N ARG A 316 -11.49 -3.32 -19.36
CA ARG A 316 -11.18 -3.43 -17.93
C ARG A 316 -11.53 -4.82 -17.43
N VAL A 317 -11.08 -5.11 -16.21
CA VAL A 317 -11.49 -6.32 -15.50
C VAL A 317 -13.01 -6.33 -15.30
N ARG A 318 -13.66 -7.43 -15.70
CA ARG A 318 -15.11 -7.60 -15.61
C ARG A 318 -15.51 -8.39 -14.38
N LEU A 319 -16.51 -7.88 -13.67
CA LEU A 319 -17.17 -8.55 -12.56
C LEU A 319 -18.30 -9.47 -13.06
N VAL A 320 -18.47 -10.61 -12.40
CA VAL A 320 -19.58 -11.53 -12.60
C VAL A 320 -20.60 -11.32 -11.48
N ALA A 321 -21.85 -11.09 -11.87
CA ALA A 321 -22.96 -10.91 -10.94
C ALA A 321 -23.43 -12.27 -10.40
N GLU A 322 -22.87 -12.71 -9.27
CA GLU A 322 -23.24 -13.98 -8.64
C GLU A 322 -24.04 -13.82 -7.35
N SER A 323 -23.66 -12.84 -6.53
CA SER A 323 -24.36 -12.54 -5.27
C SER A 323 -25.76 -11.97 -5.55
N LYS A 324 -26.63 -12.02 -4.54
CA LYS A 324 -27.99 -11.48 -4.64
C LYS A 324 -27.95 -9.99 -4.95
N GLU A 325 -27.06 -9.26 -4.29
CA GLU A 325 -26.85 -7.82 -4.39
C GLU A 325 -26.36 -7.45 -5.78
N THR A 326 -25.32 -8.14 -6.28
CA THR A 326 -24.77 -7.87 -7.62
C THR A 326 -25.74 -8.25 -8.74
N LYS A 327 -26.53 -9.31 -8.55
CA LYS A 327 -27.58 -9.69 -9.51
C LYS A 327 -28.70 -8.66 -9.56
N ALA A 328 -29.12 -8.16 -8.39
CA ALA A 328 -30.11 -7.10 -8.29
C ALA A 328 -29.62 -5.82 -8.97
N TYR A 329 -28.35 -5.45 -8.78
CA TYR A 329 -27.76 -4.29 -9.45
C TYR A 329 -27.72 -4.46 -10.97
N VAL A 330 -27.13 -5.54 -11.48
CA VAL A 330 -26.97 -5.75 -12.93
C VAL A 330 -28.31 -5.94 -13.67
N ALA A 331 -29.32 -6.52 -13.01
CA ALA A 331 -30.66 -6.66 -13.58
C ALA A 331 -31.60 -5.48 -13.29
N GLY A 332 -31.15 -4.54 -12.46
CA GLY A 332 -31.95 -3.44 -11.92
C GLY A 332 -31.91 -2.20 -12.80
N ASP A 333 -32.02 -1.05 -12.15
CA ASP A 333 -31.95 0.25 -12.81
C ASP A 333 -30.49 0.59 -13.20
N THR A 334 -30.24 0.83 -14.49
CA THR A 334 -28.93 1.23 -15.01
C THR A 334 -28.66 2.73 -14.89
N SER A 335 -29.58 3.48 -14.28
CA SER A 335 -29.44 4.90 -13.98
C SER A 335 -28.39 5.21 -12.92
N TYR A 336 -28.03 6.49 -12.82
CA TYR A 336 -27.19 6.97 -11.73
C TYR A 336 -27.83 6.75 -10.35
N ASP A 337 -29.16 6.78 -10.26
CA ASP A 337 -29.87 6.53 -9.01
C ASP A 337 -29.74 5.05 -8.60
N GLY A 338 -29.88 4.12 -9.56
CA GLY A 338 -29.62 2.70 -9.34
C GLY A 338 -28.18 2.41 -8.91
N PHE A 339 -27.21 3.14 -9.49
CA PHE A 339 -25.81 3.08 -9.03
C PHE A 339 -25.65 3.55 -7.58
N ASN A 340 -26.24 4.68 -7.21
CA ASN A 340 -26.17 5.19 -5.84
C ASN A 340 -26.85 4.26 -4.83
N GLU A 341 -27.96 3.62 -5.21
CA GLU A 341 -28.61 2.60 -4.39
C GLU A 341 -27.66 1.42 -4.13
N PHE A 342 -26.99 0.93 -5.18
CA PHE A 342 -26.00 -0.13 -5.05
C PHE A 342 -24.81 0.29 -4.16
N LEU A 343 -24.29 1.50 -4.31
CA LEU A 343 -23.26 2.03 -3.40
C LEU A 343 -23.78 2.17 -1.96
N GLY A 344 -25.07 2.44 -1.76
CA GLY A 344 -25.74 2.36 -0.46
C GLY A 344 -25.61 0.98 0.17
N VAL A 345 -25.92 -0.07 -0.58
CA VAL A 345 -25.77 -1.46 -0.14
C VAL A 345 -24.32 -1.78 0.23
N LEU A 346 -23.34 -1.32 -0.57
CA LEU A 346 -21.92 -1.54 -0.28
C LEU A 346 -21.46 -0.82 1.00
N ARG A 347 -21.98 0.38 1.29
CA ARG A 347 -21.71 1.10 2.55
C ARG A 347 -22.29 0.38 3.76
N GLU A 348 -23.51 -0.15 3.65
CA GLU A 348 -24.14 -0.90 4.74
C GLU A 348 -23.46 -2.26 4.98
N GLN A 349 -22.92 -2.86 3.91
CA GLN A 349 -22.27 -4.17 3.95
C GLN A 349 -20.83 -4.10 3.42
N PRO A 350 -19.88 -3.60 4.23
CA PRO A 350 -18.51 -3.29 3.78
C PRO A 350 -17.68 -4.53 3.38
N ASN A 351 -18.17 -5.75 3.62
CA ASN A 351 -17.53 -7.00 3.22
C ASN A 351 -18.21 -7.68 2.01
N SER A 352 -19.29 -7.11 1.48
CA SER A 352 -20.06 -7.68 0.37
C SER A 352 -19.24 -7.85 -0.90
N TRP A 353 -18.29 -6.94 -1.15
CA TRP A 353 -17.37 -7.00 -2.30
C TRP A 353 -16.51 -8.28 -2.34
N ARG A 354 -16.32 -8.98 -1.21
CA ARG A 354 -15.61 -10.29 -1.17
C ARG A 354 -16.33 -11.36 -2.01
N THR A 355 -17.63 -11.18 -2.22
CA THR A 355 -18.44 -12.05 -3.06
C THR A 355 -18.25 -11.78 -4.55
N PHE A 356 -17.71 -10.62 -4.94
CA PHE A 356 -17.52 -10.26 -6.35
C PHE A 356 -16.57 -11.25 -7.00
N ARG A 357 -16.95 -11.83 -8.14
CA ARG A 357 -16.08 -12.74 -8.92
C ARG A 357 -15.62 -12.06 -10.20
N LEU A 358 -14.46 -12.48 -10.70
CA LEU A 358 -13.95 -12.05 -11.99
C LEU A 358 -14.38 -13.06 -13.07
N THR A 359 -14.48 -12.61 -14.32
CA THR A 359 -14.64 -13.49 -15.48
C THR A 359 -13.42 -14.39 -15.67
N GLU A 360 -13.61 -15.61 -16.20
CA GLU A 360 -12.53 -16.62 -16.37
C GLU A 360 -11.36 -16.07 -17.21
N GLU A 361 -11.65 -15.31 -18.26
CA GLU A 361 -10.65 -14.64 -19.11
C GLU A 361 -9.78 -13.66 -18.32
N ASN A 362 -10.34 -13.01 -17.30
CA ASN A 362 -9.66 -12.02 -16.47
C ASN A 362 -8.92 -12.64 -15.27
N VAL A 363 -9.36 -13.81 -14.81
CA VAL A 363 -8.62 -14.61 -13.83
C VAL A 363 -7.28 -15.03 -14.42
N GLY A 364 -7.28 -15.59 -15.64
CA GLY A 364 -6.06 -15.96 -16.35
C GLY A 364 -5.13 -14.78 -16.63
N LEU A 365 -5.66 -13.59 -16.95
CA LEU A 365 -4.85 -12.39 -17.14
C LEU A 365 -4.16 -11.92 -15.86
N LEU A 366 -4.81 -12.05 -14.70
CA LEU A 366 -4.18 -11.73 -13.41
C LEU A 366 -3.18 -12.81 -12.96
N GLU A 367 -3.36 -14.06 -13.37
CA GLU A 367 -2.42 -15.15 -13.08
C GLU A 367 -1.20 -15.11 -14.03
N ASP A 368 -1.40 -14.99 -15.35
CA ASP A 368 -0.36 -14.98 -16.39
C ASP A 368 0.49 -13.71 -16.38
N MET A 369 -0.09 -12.54 -16.07
CA MET A 369 0.71 -11.31 -15.93
C MET A 369 1.68 -11.40 -14.75
N PHE A 370 1.45 -12.30 -13.79
CA PHE A 370 2.11 -12.31 -12.48
C PHE A 370 2.56 -13.72 -12.01
N GLY A 371 2.69 -14.68 -12.93
CA GLY A 371 3.14 -16.05 -12.68
C GLY A 371 4.59 -16.12 -12.20
N GLY A 372 4.81 -15.80 -10.93
CA GLY A 372 6.10 -15.87 -10.24
C GLY A 372 5.98 -16.06 -8.72
N CYS A 373 4.77 -16.13 -8.17
CA CYS A 373 4.54 -16.50 -6.78
C CYS A 373 3.57 -17.68 -6.71
N THR A 374 4.04 -18.86 -7.12
CA THR A 374 3.41 -20.11 -6.67
C THR A 374 3.69 -20.23 -5.19
N VAL A 375 2.68 -19.93 -4.36
CA VAL A 375 2.63 -20.42 -2.99
C VAL A 375 2.55 -21.93 -3.09
N SER A 376 3.65 -22.62 -2.82
CA SER A 376 3.62 -24.05 -2.55
C SER A 376 2.87 -24.23 -1.23
N ASP A 377 1.63 -24.72 -1.32
CA ASP A 377 0.87 -25.21 -0.19
C ASP A 377 1.69 -26.25 0.58
N GLY A 378 1.82 -26.04 1.89
CA GLY A 378 2.42 -26.94 2.87
C GLY A 378 1.70 -26.82 4.20
#